data_AF-A0A8X7UK07-F1
#
_entry.id   AF-A0A8X7UK07-F1
#
_cell.length_a   1.000
_cell.length_b   1.000
_cell.length_c   1.000
_cell.angle_alpha   90.00
_cell.angle_beta   90.00
_cell.angle_gamma   90.00
#
_symmetry.space_group_name_H-M   'P 1'
#
loop_
_entity.id
_entity.type
_entity.pdbx_description
1 polymer ?
#
loop_
_entity_poly.entity_id
_entity_poly.type
_entity_poly.pdbx_seq_one_letter_code
_entity_poly.pdbx_strand_id
1 'polypeptide(L)'
;MALTKDINSTCYRYSVDNSFVHNKTFCLQTLTAYPPAVSATNMVELVKVTLDLGSTQAKERAGFVAGLEKEPTFKKYFEMCSESYATIVNNFRGARLCMEDGAAGAAGASITILETYDDTQRVKDTIGKNTDKASKKLMEMTLVMEDFVAIANAAISVAHNDDNSDSLPDGQTFEIGAGAEILRFWNVFASLESEIKTTCAGSVDSAALRTTSVFSSAPLDIPTVHP
;
A
#
# COMPACT_ATOMS: atom_id res chain seq x y z
N MET A 1 -23.43 10.68 13.40
CA MET A 1 -23.26 9.21 13.58
C MET A 1 -22.85 8.47 12.31
N ALA A 2 -22.90 9.09 11.11
CA ALA A 2 -22.42 8.48 9.87
C ALA A 2 -20.91 8.12 9.89
N LEU A 3 -20.05 8.97 10.46
CA LEU A 3 -18.60 8.75 10.43
C LEU A 3 -18.10 7.54 11.24
N THR A 4 -18.75 7.22 12.37
CA THR A 4 -18.41 6.00 13.14
C THR A 4 -18.72 4.74 12.32
N LYS A 5 -19.73 4.79 11.45
CA LYS A 5 -20.08 3.70 10.52
C LYS A 5 -18.97 3.52 9.47
N ASP A 6 -18.46 4.60 8.90
CA ASP A 6 -17.44 4.57 7.83
C ASP A 6 -16.08 4.05 8.34
N ILE A 7 -15.63 4.53 9.52
CA ILE A 7 -14.42 4.01 10.18
C ILE A 7 -14.60 2.53 10.56
N ASN A 8 -15.76 2.14 11.09
CA ASN A 8 -16.03 0.74 11.43
C ASN A 8 -16.07 -0.16 10.19
N SER A 9 -16.66 0.32 9.09
CA SER A 9 -16.71 -0.40 7.81
C SER A 9 -15.29 -0.61 7.27
N THR A 10 -14.48 0.45 7.26
CA THR A 10 -13.05 0.40 6.90
C THR A 10 -12.31 -0.64 7.74
N CYS A 11 -12.41 -0.56 9.06
CA CYS A 11 -11.67 -1.46 9.94
C CYS A 11 -12.23 -2.89 9.96
N TYR A 12 -13.51 -3.09 9.64
CA TYR A 12 -14.06 -4.42 9.38
C TYR A 12 -13.47 -4.99 8.08
N ARG A 13 -13.50 -4.22 6.99
CA ARG A 13 -12.93 -4.63 5.70
C ARG A 13 -11.43 -4.96 5.82
N TYR A 14 -10.67 -4.11 6.50
CA TYR A 14 -9.26 -4.33 6.87
C TYR A 14 -9.03 -5.65 7.61
N SER A 15 -10.00 -6.11 8.42
CA SER A 15 -9.93 -7.38 9.15
C SER A 15 -10.40 -8.61 8.37
N VAL A 16 -11.12 -8.43 7.25
CA VAL A 16 -11.78 -9.50 6.50
C VAL A 16 -11.12 -9.75 5.15
N ASP A 17 -10.53 -8.74 4.52
CA ASP A 17 -9.70 -8.93 3.33
C ASP A 17 -8.41 -9.69 3.70
N ASN A 18 -8.50 -11.01 3.56
CA ASN A 18 -7.45 -11.97 3.16
C ASN A 18 -6.17 -12.08 4.01
N SER A 19 -5.90 -13.30 4.48
CA SER A 19 -4.57 -13.93 4.51
C SER A 19 -3.41 -13.23 5.23
N PHE A 20 -3.65 -12.13 5.93
CA PHE A 20 -2.68 -11.43 6.76
C PHE A 20 -3.34 -11.02 8.08
N VAL A 21 -2.60 -11.16 9.17
CA VAL A 21 -3.04 -10.99 10.57
C VAL A 21 -3.20 -9.49 10.87
N HIS A 22 -4.16 -8.84 10.22
CA HIS A 22 -4.41 -7.42 10.37
C HIS A 22 -5.28 -7.16 11.60
N ASN A 23 -4.76 -6.36 12.54
CA ASN A 23 -5.40 -6.17 13.84
C ASN A 23 -6.46 -5.07 13.76
N LYS A 24 -7.74 -5.44 13.71
CA LYS A 24 -8.87 -4.49 13.73
C LYS A 24 -8.72 -3.39 14.79
N THR A 25 -8.16 -3.73 15.95
CA THR A 25 -7.89 -2.78 17.04
C THR A 25 -6.90 -1.71 16.63
N PHE A 26 -5.83 -2.07 15.91
CA PHE A 26 -4.85 -1.12 15.39
C PHE A 26 -5.49 -0.14 14.41
N CYS A 27 -6.31 -0.61 13.46
CA CYS A 27 -7.04 0.26 12.53
C CYS A 27 -7.94 1.25 13.29
N LEU A 28 -8.75 0.74 14.23
CA LEU A 28 -9.67 1.57 15.01
C LEU A 28 -8.90 2.63 15.82
N GLN A 29 -7.87 2.21 16.56
CA GLN A 29 -7.05 3.13 17.36
C GLN A 29 -6.40 4.20 16.49
N THR A 30 -5.84 3.79 15.34
CA THR A 30 -5.17 4.69 14.41
C THR A 30 -6.11 5.76 13.86
N LEU A 31 -7.26 5.35 13.30
CA LEU A 31 -8.20 6.29 12.67
C LEU A 31 -8.95 7.13 13.70
N THR A 32 -9.30 6.58 14.86
CA THR A 32 -9.99 7.34 15.92
C THR A 32 -9.08 8.31 16.67
N ALA A 33 -7.78 8.01 16.76
CA ALA A 33 -6.79 8.93 17.34
C ALA A 33 -6.34 10.02 16.36
N TYR A 34 -6.68 9.91 15.07
CA TYR A 34 -6.28 10.87 14.03
C TYR A 34 -7.40 11.88 13.76
N PRO A 35 -7.29 13.14 14.24
CA PRO A 35 -8.40 14.10 14.17
C PRO A 35 -8.96 14.36 12.77
N PRO A 36 -8.16 14.40 11.67
CA PRO A 36 -8.69 14.55 10.33
C PRO A 36 -9.59 13.38 9.90
N ALA A 37 -9.29 12.14 10.29
CA ALA A 37 -10.16 11.00 10.03
C ALA A 37 -11.48 11.08 10.80
N VAL A 38 -11.44 11.56 12.05
CA VAL A 38 -12.63 11.81 12.88
C VAL A 38 -13.41 13.07 12.46
N SER A 39 -12.84 13.90 11.59
CA SER A 39 -13.50 15.10 11.06
C SER A 39 -14.08 14.91 9.66
N ALA A 40 -13.76 13.79 9.00
CA ALA A 40 -14.24 13.52 7.65
C ALA A 40 -15.79 13.45 7.62
N THR A 41 -16.38 14.00 6.57
CA THR A 41 -17.84 14.14 6.45
C THR A 41 -18.48 13.07 5.58
N ASN A 42 -17.66 12.35 4.80
CA ASN A 42 -18.07 11.28 3.90
C ASN A 42 -16.90 10.31 3.65
N MET A 43 -17.20 9.18 3.00
CA MET A 43 -16.24 8.12 2.77
C MET A 43 -15.07 8.54 1.87
N VAL A 44 -15.30 9.34 0.82
CA VAL A 44 -14.22 9.84 -0.06
C VAL A 44 -13.24 10.72 0.73
N GLU A 45 -13.76 11.60 1.59
CA GLU A 45 -12.93 12.41 2.48
C GLU A 45 -12.14 11.53 3.45
N LEU A 46 -12.77 10.50 4.04
CA LEU A 46 -12.10 9.53 4.92
C LEU A 46 -10.96 8.80 4.19
N VAL A 47 -11.14 8.44 2.93
CA VAL A 47 -10.08 7.85 2.11
C VAL A 47 -8.92 8.83 1.91
N LYS A 48 -9.21 10.08 1.49
CA LYS A 48 -8.17 11.09 1.26
C LYS A 48 -7.31 11.33 2.51
N VAL A 49 -7.96 11.49 3.67
CA VAL A 49 -7.23 11.70 4.94
C VAL A 49 -6.46 10.45 5.39
N THR A 50 -6.95 9.24 5.08
CA THR A 50 -6.24 7.98 5.35
C THR A 50 -5.01 7.83 4.46
N LEU A 51 -5.10 8.25 3.19
CA LEU A 51 -3.97 8.27 2.26
C LEU A 51 -2.91 9.30 2.68
N ASP A 52 -3.34 10.47 3.16
CA ASP A 52 -2.45 11.49 3.73
C ASP A 52 -1.74 10.99 4.99
N LEU A 53 -2.44 10.25 5.86
CA LEU A 53 -1.85 9.60 7.03
C LEU A 53 -0.80 8.57 6.62
N GLY A 54 -1.12 7.68 5.67
CA GLY A 54 -0.17 6.70 5.13
C GLY A 54 1.06 7.34 4.49
N SER A 55 0.88 8.43 3.73
CA SER A 55 1.99 9.22 3.16
C SER A 55 2.89 9.80 4.26
N THR A 56 2.30 10.35 5.33
CA THR A 56 3.05 10.90 6.47
C THR A 56 3.89 9.82 7.15
N GLN A 57 3.29 8.65 7.36
CA GLN A 57 3.96 7.50 7.95
C GLN A 57 5.09 6.96 7.06
N ALA A 58 4.90 6.94 5.74
CA ALA A 58 5.95 6.58 4.79
C ALA A 58 7.10 7.59 4.81
N LYS A 59 6.82 8.90 4.92
CA LYS A 59 7.86 9.95 5.02
C LYS A 59 8.68 9.85 6.30
N GLU A 60 8.06 9.55 7.44
CA GLU A 60 8.78 9.32 8.69
C GLU A 60 9.80 8.18 8.56
N ARG A 61 9.40 7.10 7.87
CA ARG A 61 10.26 5.94 7.61
C ARG A 61 11.36 6.25 6.60
N ALA A 62 11.04 6.99 5.54
CA ALA A 62 12.04 7.49 4.60
C ALA A 62 13.10 8.36 5.32
N GLY A 63 12.68 9.22 6.24
CA GLY A 63 13.58 10.02 7.07
C GLY A 63 14.49 9.18 7.98
N PHE A 64 13.96 8.09 8.55
CA PHE A 64 14.75 7.13 9.31
C PHE A 64 15.83 6.48 8.43
N VAL A 65 15.47 5.99 7.24
CA VAL A 65 16.41 5.38 6.28
C VAL A 65 17.48 6.37 5.84
N ALA A 66 17.09 7.60 5.48
CA ALA A 66 18.04 8.66 5.13
C ALA A 66 18.99 9.02 6.28
N GLY A 67 18.55 8.84 7.53
CA GLY A 67 19.41 8.94 8.71
C GLY A 67 20.49 7.84 8.74
N LEU A 68 20.13 6.60 8.40
CA LEU A 68 21.05 5.48 8.33
C LEU A 68 22.06 5.61 7.19
N GLU A 69 21.66 6.18 6.04
CA GLU A 69 22.57 6.36 4.90
C GLU A 69 23.74 7.32 5.17
N LYS A 70 23.60 8.19 6.17
CA LYS A 70 24.67 9.10 6.61
C LYS A 70 25.78 8.35 7.35
N GLU A 71 25.49 7.17 7.88
CA GLU A 71 26.47 6.31 8.53
C GLU A 71 27.24 5.51 7.47
N PRO A 72 28.57 5.67 7.36
CA PRO A 72 29.37 5.02 6.31
C PRO A 72 29.24 3.50 6.28
N THR A 73 29.03 2.88 7.45
CA THR A 73 28.81 1.44 7.61
C THR A 73 27.51 0.98 6.97
N PHE A 74 26.51 1.85 6.86
CA PHE A 74 25.15 1.51 6.43
C PHE A 74 24.79 2.04 5.05
N LYS A 75 25.51 3.06 4.55
CA LYS A 75 25.22 3.74 3.27
C LYS A 75 24.86 2.80 2.11
N LYS A 76 25.71 1.82 1.80
CA LYS A 76 25.49 0.91 0.67
C LYS A 76 24.36 -0.11 0.90
N TYR A 77 24.01 -0.36 2.16
CA TYR A 77 23.00 -1.35 2.54
C TYR A 77 21.58 -0.79 2.49
N PHE A 78 21.42 0.52 2.68
CA PHE A 78 20.11 1.17 2.79
C PHE A 78 19.70 2.01 1.58
N GLU A 79 20.57 2.16 0.57
CA GLU A 79 20.24 2.85 -0.69
C GLU A 79 18.95 2.31 -1.34
N MET A 80 18.85 0.98 -1.47
CA MET A 80 17.63 0.32 -1.97
C MET A 80 16.41 0.56 -1.06
N CYS A 81 16.61 0.64 0.26
CA CYS A 81 15.52 0.95 1.18
C CYS A 81 15.04 2.40 0.98
N SER A 82 15.96 3.32 0.71
CA SER A 82 15.68 4.75 0.50
C SER A 82 14.83 4.94 -0.76
N GLU A 83 15.22 4.27 -1.85
CA GLU A 83 14.46 4.23 -3.11
C GLU A 83 13.05 3.65 -2.90
N SER A 84 12.94 2.49 -2.25
CA SER A 84 11.63 1.88 -1.99
C SER A 84 10.71 2.76 -1.14
N TYR A 85 11.23 3.41 -0.10
CA TYR A 85 10.41 4.33 0.70
C TYR A 85 10.02 5.61 -0.07
N ALA A 86 10.88 6.11 -0.97
CA ALA A 86 10.50 7.20 -1.86
C ALA A 86 9.34 6.79 -2.80
N THR A 87 9.37 5.58 -3.35
CA THR A 87 8.27 5.03 -4.15
C THR A 87 7.00 4.88 -3.33
N ILE A 88 7.07 4.31 -2.11
CA ILE A 88 5.89 4.19 -1.22
C ILE A 88 5.27 5.56 -0.95
N VAL A 89 6.06 6.59 -0.63
CA VAL A 89 5.56 7.96 -0.42
C VAL A 89 4.83 8.48 -1.66
N ASN A 90 5.40 8.24 -2.85
CA ASN A 90 4.80 8.68 -4.12
C ASN A 90 3.51 7.93 -4.43
N ASN A 91 3.42 6.63 -4.14
CA ASN A 91 2.22 5.83 -4.36
C ASN A 91 1.06 6.31 -3.47
N PHE A 92 1.30 6.57 -2.18
CA PHE A 92 0.26 7.16 -1.32
C PHE A 92 -0.23 8.51 -1.84
N ARG A 93 0.68 9.36 -2.34
CA ARG A 93 0.30 10.64 -2.94
C ARG A 93 -0.46 10.47 -4.26
N GLY A 94 -0.01 9.55 -5.13
CA GLY A 94 -0.67 9.26 -6.40
C GLY A 94 -2.08 8.74 -6.19
N ALA A 95 -2.26 7.79 -5.26
CA ALA A 95 -3.58 7.29 -4.89
C ALA A 95 -4.50 8.40 -4.37
N ARG A 96 -3.97 9.33 -3.56
CA ARG A 96 -4.73 10.50 -3.10
C ARG A 96 -5.18 11.38 -4.26
N LEU A 97 -4.32 11.58 -5.27
CA LEU A 97 -4.67 12.34 -6.48
C LEU A 97 -5.77 11.64 -7.28
N CYS A 98 -5.76 10.31 -7.41
CA CYS A 98 -6.86 9.59 -8.05
C CYS A 98 -8.19 9.89 -7.35
N MET A 99 -8.19 9.97 -6.02
CA MET A 99 -9.40 10.25 -5.23
C MET A 99 -9.91 11.70 -5.37
N GLU A 100 -9.19 12.59 -6.07
CA GLU A 100 -9.76 13.90 -6.45
C GLU A 100 -10.96 13.75 -7.40
N ASP A 101 -11.02 12.66 -8.18
CA ASP A 101 -12.17 12.27 -9.00
C ASP A 101 -13.28 11.54 -8.21
N GLY A 102 -13.17 11.52 -6.88
CA GLY A 102 -14.14 10.86 -6.00
C GLY A 102 -14.12 9.33 -6.13
N ALA A 103 -15.31 8.70 -6.05
CA ALA A 103 -15.45 7.24 -6.13
C ALA A 103 -14.98 6.67 -7.49
N ALA A 104 -15.06 7.45 -8.57
CA ALA A 104 -14.57 7.05 -9.90
C ALA A 104 -13.05 6.80 -9.91
N GLY A 105 -12.30 7.48 -9.04
CA GLY A 105 -10.86 7.31 -8.89
C GLY A 105 -10.44 6.11 -8.03
N ALA A 106 -11.38 5.44 -7.36
CA ALA A 106 -11.07 4.41 -6.36
C ALA A 106 -10.33 3.20 -6.94
N ALA A 107 -10.67 2.77 -8.16
CA ALA A 107 -9.96 1.66 -8.81
C ALA A 107 -8.47 1.98 -9.03
N GLY A 108 -8.17 3.20 -9.50
CA GLY A 108 -6.79 3.66 -9.67
C GLY A 108 -6.06 3.83 -8.35
N ALA A 109 -6.72 4.42 -7.35
CA ALA A 109 -6.16 4.55 -6.02
C ALA A 109 -5.79 3.19 -5.40
N SER A 110 -6.64 2.16 -5.56
CA SER A 110 -6.39 0.82 -5.04
C SER A 110 -5.17 0.19 -5.72
N ILE A 111 -5.10 0.22 -7.05
CA ILE A 111 -3.95 -0.32 -7.80
C ILE A 111 -2.65 0.35 -7.34
N THR A 112 -2.62 1.68 -7.27
CA THR A 112 -1.43 2.43 -6.84
C THR A 112 -1.02 2.10 -5.39
N ILE A 113 -1.98 1.89 -4.47
CA ILE A 113 -1.66 1.47 -3.10
C ILE A 113 -1.15 0.03 -3.06
N LEU A 114 -1.72 -0.90 -3.83
CA LEU A 114 -1.27 -2.29 -3.83
C LEU A 114 0.15 -2.45 -4.36
N GLU A 115 0.59 -1.60 -5.29
CA GLU A 115 1.99 -1.58 -5.77
C GLU A 115 3.00 -1.29 -4.64
N THR A 116 2.57 -0.65 -3.52
CA THR A 116 3.48 -0.42 -2.38
C THR A 116 3.94 -1.69 -1.68
N TYR A 117 3.19 -2.80 -1.78
CA TYR A 117 3.59 -4.06 -1.16
C TYR A 117 4.88 -4.62 -1.76
N ASP A 118 5.13 -4.42 -3.05
CA ASP A 118 6.37 -4.89 -3.67
C ASP A 118 7.59 -4.15 -3.08
N ASP A 119 7.46 -2.85 -2.81
CA ASP A 119 8.50 -2.06 -2.17
C ASP A 119 8.66 -2.38 -0.68
N THR A 120 7.58 -2.68 0.06
CA THR A 120 7.74 -3.15 1.45
C THR A 120 8.43 -4.51 1.49
N GLN A 121 8.12 -5.42 0.57
CA GLN A 121 8.83 -6.70 0.45
C GLN A 121 10.31 -6.50 0.11
N ARG A 122 10.63 -5.61 -0.84
CA ARG A 122 12.03 -5.29 -1.17
C ARG A 122 12.82 -4.78 0.04
N VAL A 123 12.21 -3.90 0.85
CA VAL A 123 12.82 -3.45 2.11
C VAL A 123 13.07 -4.63 3.04
N LYS A 124 12.05 -5.48 3.27
CA LYS A 124 12.16 -6.65 4.16
C LYS A 124 13.23 -7.63 3.71
N ASP A 125 13.32 -7.92 2.42
CA ASP A 125 14.33 -8.82 1.84
C ASP A 125 15.75 -8.25 1.99
N THR A 126 15.89 -6.94 1.83
CA THR A 126 17.18 -6.24 1.97
C THR A 126 17.72 -6.31 3.39
N ILE A 127 16.86 -6.15 4.40
CA ILE A 127 17.29 -6.05 5.81
C ILE A 127 17.05 -7.32 6.62
N GLY A 128 16.30 -8.29 6.10
CA GLY A 128 15.76 -9.40 6.90
C GLY A 128 16.82 -10.37 7.46
N LYS A 129 18.02 -10.39 6.87
CA LYS A 129 19.15 -11.20 7.35
C LYS A 129 20.08 -10.44 8.30
N ASN A 130 19.90 -9.13 8.43
CA ASN A 130 20.76 -8.28 9.23
C ASN A 130 20.39 -8.41 10.72
N THR A 131 21.41 -8.42 11.59
CA THR A 131 21.21 -8.62 13.03
C THR A 131 21.34 -7.34 13.84
N ASP A 132 21.78 -6.25 13.22
CA ASP A 132 21.95 -4.96 13.87
C ASP A 132 20.60 -4.32 14.25
N LYS A 133 20.66 -3.39 15.21
CA LYS A 133 19.47 -2.74 15.76
C LYS A 133 18.74 -1.87 14.73
N ALA A 134 19.45 -1.28 13.77
CA ALA A 134 18.85 -0.39 12.79
C ALA A 134 18.01 -1.18 11.79
N SER A 135 18.52 -2.29 11.26
CA SER A 135 17.77 -3.20 10.40
C SER A 135 16.55 -3.82 11.10
N LYS A 136 16.68 -4.25 12.36
CA LYS A 136 15.52 -4.74 13.14
C LYS A 136 14.46 -3.66 13.32
N LYS A 137 14.88 -2.43 13.63
CA LYS A 137 13.94 -1.32 13.78
C LYS A 137 13.25 -0.97 12.46
N LEU A 138 13.98 -0.97 11.35
CA LEU A 138 13.39 -0.74 10.04
C LEU A 138 12.41 -1.85 9.66
N MET A 139 12.70 -3.11 10.00
CA MET A 139 11.79 -4.23 9.78
C MET A 139 10.46 -4.01 10.51
N GLU A 140 10.49 -3.68 11.81
CA GLU A 140 9.28 -3.34 12.59
C GLU A 140 8.50 -2.19 11.95
N MET A 141 9.20 -1.11 11.57
CA MET A 141 8.58 0.04 10.93
C MET A 141 7.94 -0.33 9.59
N THR A 142 8.57 -1.23 8.82
CA THR A 142 8.07 -1.71 7.53
C THR A 142 6.81 -2.55 7.71
N LEU A 143 6.75 -3.43 8.72
CA LEU A 143 5.54 -4.19 9.03
C LEU A 143 4.36 -3.26 9.40
N VAL A 144 4.62 -2.23 10.21
CA VAL A 144 3.58 -1.23 10.50
C VAL A 144 3.18 -0.45 9.23
N MET A 145 4.09 -0.26 8.27
CA MET A 145 3.75 0.37 7.00
C MET A 145 2.78 -0.49 6.18
N GLU A 146 2.94 -1.81 6.20
CA GLU A 146 2.01 -2.75 5.56
C GLU A 146 0.60 -2.65 6.17
N ASP A 147 0.49 -2.39 7.48
CA ASP A 147 -0.81 -2.10 8.09
C ASP A 147 -1.43 -0.79 7.56
N PHE A 148 -0.65 0.27 7.37
CA PHE A 148 -1.16 1.52 6.76
C PHE A 148 -1.60 1.32 5.30
N VAL A 149 -0.87 0.52 4.53
CA VAL A 149 -1.25 0.12 3.16
C VAL A 149 -2.59 -0.61 3.17
N ALA A 150 -2.74 -1.60 4.06
CA ALA A 150 -3.97 -2.35 4.19
C ALA A 150 -5.16 -1.47 4.65
N ILE A 151 -4.97 -0.56 5.62
CA ILE A 151 -6.01 0.39 6.04
C ILE A 151 -6.46 1.27 4.86
N ALA A 152 -5.50 1.81 4.10
CA ALA A 152 -5.81 2.65 2.94
C ALA A 152 -6.58 1.88 1.87
N ASN A 153 -6.15 0.66 1.53
CA ASN A 153 -6.83 -0.17 0.54
C ASN A 153 -8.25 -0.57 0.99
N ALA A 154 -8.44 -0.87 2.28
CA ALA A 154 -9.75 -1.15 2.85
C ALA A 154 -10.68 0.07 2.75
N ALA A 155 -10.18 1.27 3.06
CA ALA A 155 -10.95 2.50 2.94
C ALA A 155 -11.35 2.76 1.47
N ILE A 156 -10.40 2.64 0.53
CA ILE A 156 -10.68 2.79 -0.91
C ILE A 156 -11.75 1.80 -1.36
N SER A 157 -11.64 0.54 -0.91
CA SER A 157 -12.59 -0.52 -1.27
C SER A 157 -14.00 -0.23 -0.76
N VAL A 158 -14.15 0.32 0.44
CA VAL A 158 -15.47 0.72 0.96
C VAL A 158 -16.02 1.89 0.13
N ALA A 159 -15.21 2.91 -0.15
CA ALA A 159 -15.63 4.06 -0.96
C ALA A 159 -16.06 3.67 -2.39
N HIS A 160 -15.42 2.65 -2.98
CA HIS A 160 -15.78 2.15 -4.30
C HIS A 160 -17.14 1.45 -4.33
N ASN A 161 -17.52 0.76 -3.25
CA ASN A 161 -18.77 0.00 -3.18
C ASN A 161 -19.97 0.82 -2.69
N ASP A 162 -19.76 2.04 -2.18
CA ASP A 162 -20.81 2.87 -1.59
C ASP A 162 -21.81 3.44 -2.61
N ASP A 163 -21.52 3.40 -3.92
CA ASP A 163 -22.48 3.75 -4.99
C ASP A 163 -23.67 2.75 -5.11
N ASN A 164 -23.68 1.67 -4.32
CA ASN A 164 -24.77 0.67 -4.25
C ASN A 164 -25.28 0.41 -2.81
N SER A 165 -25.03 1.30 -1.84
CA SER A 165 -25.20 1.01 -0.40
C SER A 165 -26.61 1.21 0.19
N ASP A 166 -27.68 0.94 -0.57
CA ASP A 166 -29.03 0.75 -0.01
C ASP A 166 -29.27 -0.65 0.59
N SER A 167 -28.25 -1.53 0.62
CA SER A 167 -28.39 -2.83 1.29
C SER A 167 -27.08 -3.39 1.83
N LEU A 168 -26.83 -3.17 3.11
CA LEU A 168 -26.19 -4.19 3.96
C LEU A 168 -27.24 -4.57 5.01
N PRO A 169 -27.72 -5.82 5.05
CA PRO A 169 -28.76 -6.22 5.97
C PRO A 169 -28.18 -6.25 7.38
N ASP A 170 -28.86 -5.59 8.30
CA ASP A 170 -28.63 -5.75 9.74
C ASP A 170 -28.71 -7.25 10.10
N GLY A 171 -27.59 -7.80 10.57
CA GLY A 171 -27.58 -8.99 11.42
C GLY A 171 -27.95 -10.34 10.80
N GLN A 172 -27.26 -10.78 9.73
CA GLN A 172 -27.22 -12.22 9.40
C GLN A 172 -25.81 -12.81 9.38
N THR A 173 -25.64 -13.82 10.22
CA THR A 173 -24.56 -14.79 10.23
C THR A 173 -24.44 -15.46 8.87
N PHE A 174 -23.30 -15.30 8.18
CA PHE A 174 -22.99 -16.09 7.00
C PHE A 174 -22.26 -17.37 7.43
N GLU A 175 -22.89 -18.52 7.21
CA GLU A 175 -22.22 -19.82 7.31
C GLU A 175 -21.19 -19.93 6.19
N ILE A 176 -19.91 -20.08 6.56
CA ILE A 176 -18.86 -20.43 5.61
C ILE A 176 -18.97 -21.93 5.36
N GLY A 177 -19.73 -22.29 4.32
CA GLY A 177 -19.73 -23.63 3.76
C GLY A 177 -18.31 -24.04 3.38
N ALA A 178 -17.88 -25.17 3.92
CA ALA A 178 -16.54 -25.71 3.74
C ALA A 178 -16.21 -25.96 2.26
N GLY A 179 -15.07 -25.43 1.83
CA GLY A 179 -14.27 -25.95 0.71
C GLY A 179 -14.72 -25.56 -0.69
N ALA A 180 -14.11 -24.49 -1.23
CA ALA A 180 -13.63 -24.46 -2.62
C ALA A 180 -12.76 -23.20 -2.84
N GLU A 181 -11.52 -23.46 -3.23
CA GLU A 181 -10.63 -22.63 -4.06
C GLU A 181 -10.48 -21.13 -3.73
N ILE A 182 -9.31 -20.86 -3.15
CA ILE A 182 -8.60 -19.57 -3.13
C ILE A 182 -8.40 -19.11 -4.59
N LEU A 183 -9.42 -18.47 -5.17
CA LEU A 183 -9.29 -17.77 -6.44
C LEU A 183 -8.36 -16.58 -6.21
N ARG A 184 -7.16 -16.70 -6.76
CA ARG A 184 -6.11 -15.69 -6.75
C ARG A 184 -6.64 -14.43 -7.47
N PHE A 185 -7.06 -13.45 -6.67
CA PHE A 185 -7.55 -12.13 -7.08
C PHE A 185 -6.64 -11.41 -8.10
N TRP A 186 -5.35 -11.78 -8.17
CA TRP A 186 -4.36 -11.27 -9.13
C TRP A 186 -4.78 -11.41 -10.61
N ASN A 187 -5.58 -12.42 -10.98
CA ASN A 187 -5.96 -12.64 -12.39
C ASN A 187 -7.02 -11.66 -12.92
N VAL A 188 -7.78 -10.99 -12.04
CA VAL A 188 -8.86 -10.07 -12.45
C VAL A 188 -8.32 -8.66 -12.74
N PHE A 189 -7.25 -8.24 -12.02
CA PHE A 189 -6.71 -6.89 -12.13
C PHE A 189 -5.71 -6.68 -13.27
N ALA A 190 -5.04 -7.74 -13.74
CA ALA A 190 -4.10 -7.65 -14.86
C ALA A 190 -4.74 -7.11 -16.15
N SER A 191 -6.06 -7.27 -16.32
CA SER A 191 -6.80 -6.76 -17.48
C SER A 191 -7.19 -5.28 -17.37
N LEU A 192 -7.14 -4.66 -16.19
CA LEU A 192 -7.51 -3.25 -15.96
C LEU A 192 -6.29 -2.30 -15.88
N GLU A 193 -5.08 -2.84 -15.74
CA GLU A 193 -3.85 -2.05 -15.52
C GLU A 193 -3.48 -1.11 -16.67
N SER A 194 -3.88 -1.39 -17.92
CA SER A 194 -3.42 -0.61 -19.08
C SER A 194 -4.13 0.73 -19.27
N GLU A 195 -5.37 0.87 -18.81
CA GLU A 195 -6.16 2.11 -19.00
C GLU A 195 -6.00 3.10 -17.85
N ILE A 196 -5.67 2.63 -16.64
CA ILE A 196 -5.72 3.45 -15.41
C ILE A 196 -4.36 4.10 -15.05
N LYS A 197 -3.23 3.52 -15.49
CA LYS A 197 -1.87 4.03 -15.20
C LYS A 197 -1.63 5.47 -15.66
N THR A 198 -2.40 5.99 -16.62
CA THR A 198 -2.22 7.35 -17.15
C THR A 198 -2.90 8.42 -16.30
N THR A 199 -3.94 8.09 -15.53
CA THR A 199 -4.77 9.08 -14.81
C THR A 199 -4.21 9.43 -13.43
N CYS A 200 -3.64 8.45 -12.73
CA CYS A 200 -3.10 8.63 -11.37
C CYS A 200 -1.67 9.22 -11.32
N ALA A 201 -0.96 9.26 -12.45
CA ALA A 201 0.41 9.75 -12.57
C ALA A 201 0.51 11.27 -12.79
N GLY A 202 -0.60 12.01 -12.70
CA GLY A 202 -0.63 13.45 -12.91
C GLY A 202 0.29 14.23 -11.95
N SER A 203 1.42 14.73 -12.49
CA SER A 203 2.35 15.68 -11.86
C SER A 203 3.22 15.14 -10.71
N VAL A 204 4.05 14.16 -11.04
CA VAL A 204 5.40 14.08 -10.46
C VAL A 204 6.40 14.17 -11.58
N ASP A 205 7.27 15.17 -11.54
CA ASP A 205 8.31 15.38 -12.55
C ASP A 205 9.18 14.11 -12.70
N SER A 206 8.85 13.30 -13.71
CA SER A 206 9.59 12.13 -14.18
C SER A 206 10.97 12.46 -14.75
N ALA A 207 11.51 13.66 -14.48
CA ALA A 207 12.82 14.11 -14.93
C ALA A 207 13.97 13.64 -14.02
N ALA A 208 13.70 13.11 -12.82
CA ALA A 208 14.74 12.67 -11.89
C ALA A 208 15.09 11.16 -11.95
N LEU A 209 14.36 10.34 -12.72
CA LEU A 209 14.57 8.88 -12.80
C LEU A 209 15.20 8.40 -14.13
N ARG A 210 15.68 9.32 -14.98
CA ARG A 210 16.38 8.96 -16.23
C ARG A 210 17.90 9.00 -16.10
N THR A 211 18.44 7.99 -15.44
CA THR A 211 19.81 7.44 -15.62
C THR A 211 19.87 6.22 -14.69
N THR A 212 20.04 4.96 -15.07
CA THR A 212 20.52 4.28 -16.27
C THR A 212 20.17 2.79 -16.07
N SER A 213 19.45 2.14 -16.98
CA SER A 213 19.71 0.73 -17.28
C SER A 213 19.21 0.40 -18.68
N VAL A 214 20.13 0.43 -19.63
CA VAL A 214 19.97 -0.16 -20.95
C VAL A 214 19.96 -1.67 -20.73
N PHE A 215 18.79 -2.31 -20.80
CA PHE A 215 18.74 -3.76 -21.03
C PHE A 215 18.93 -3.99 -22.53
N SER A 216 20.18 -4.24 -22.91
CA SER A 216 20.53 -4.84 -24.20
C SER A 216 20.28 -6.34 -24.08
N SER A 217 19.30 -6.83 -24.83
CA SER A 217 19.01 -8.25 -24.97
C SER A 217 20.18 -8.94 -25.69
N ALA A 218 20.82 -9.91 -25.04
CA ALA A 218 21.67 -10.91 -25.69
C ALA A 218 21.25 -12.31 -25.20
N PRO A 219 21.05 -13.29 -26.10
CA PRO A 219 20.59 -14.63 -25.74
C PRO A 219 21.69 -15.48 -25.09
N LEU A 220 21.27 -16.32 -24.15
CA LEU A 220 22.05 -17.32 -23.42
C LEU A 220 22.54 -18.44 -24.34
N ASP A 221 23.86 -18.57 -24.51
CA ASP A 221 24.49 -19.79 -25.00
C ASP A 221 24.80 -20.74 -23.83
N ILE A 222 24.29 -21.96 -23.92
CA ILE A 222 24.52 -23.06 -22.98
C ILE A 222 25.75 -23.85 -23.46
N PRO A 223 26.83 -24.00 -22.67
CA PRO A 223 27.93 -24.87 -23.06
C PRO A 223 27.65 -26.33 -22.67
N THR A 224 27.62 -27.22 -23.66
CA THR A 224 27.75 -28.67 -23.49
C THR A 224 29.22 -29.05 -23.33
N VAL A 225 29.50 -29.94 -22.38
CA VAL A 225 30.83 -30.36 -21.94
C VAL A 225 31.18 -31.75 -22.52
N HIS A 226 32.29 -31.78 -23.27
CA HIS A 226 33.29 -32.86 -23.48
C HIS A 226 32.93 -34.16 -24.24
N PRO A 227 33.92 -34.91 -24.80
CA PRO A 227 35.38 -34.95 -24.53
C PRO A 227 36.27 -34.08 -25.42
#